data_AF-A0A7C6MQQ0-F1
#
_entry.id   AF-A0A7C6MQQ0-F1
#
_cell.length_a   1.000
_cell.length_b   1.000
_cell.length_c   1.000
_cell.angle_alpha   90.00
_cell.angle_beta   90.00
_cell.angle_gamma   90.00
#
_symmetry.space_group_name_H-M   'P 1'
#
loop_
_entity.id
_entity.type
_entity.pdbx_description
1 polymer ?
#
loop_
_entity_poly.entity_id
_entity_poly.type
_entity_poly.pdbx_seq_one_letter_code
_entity_poly.pdbx_strand_id
1 'polypeptide(L)'
;MFFRKRKQRVDNSQISTEHLSKSLQENIRIFKESLFHGDEAIVYREFRTAAPKPRDCIIICAENMVTHQYISEFVLRPMMVRSISSKSKNESLIRYIMENVIQTDRIEEQGDLMTLADAVYNGASIILVNGCNKAIVVEAEGWETRSISEPKSEQVIRGPRQGFVEELAINLTLVRRKLKSTSFKVKNLQVGTESKTRVAVIYLEDVVQEGLVQNVIDKIKGIQIDGILDSGYIEELIKDSPNNPLPTIGNTERPDVVAARILEGRVAVLVDGTPFALTMPYLFMEAFQANEDYFSHWIPGSFHRSLRYICFAITTITPALYLSLGSYDPQLLPTKLVLAMAASRKLVPFPALIEVLAMGLVFEILREGGLRLPQPVGEAMSIVGAIVLGDAAVRANLVSAPMIVVVAITAVSGFVIPDLYDTAVIARLTLVLMASLFGIYGMLLGIMGMVLLLASMHSFGVPYLSSLASFGAQNMKDTAIRAPWWSMRLRPQFIGSKNRKRLNNKDKGNQS
;
A
#
# COMPACT_ATOMS: atom_id res chain seq x y z
N MET A 1 -3.94 -12.42 55.78
CA MET A 1 -5.35 -12.78 55.49
C MET A 1 -6.00 -11.59 54.79
N PHE A 2 -5.93 -11.50 53.45
CA PHE A 2 -6.74 -10.57 52.64
C PHE A 2 -6.81 -11.14 51.21
N PHE A 3 -7.94 -11.81 50.92
CA PHE A 3 -8.26 -12.37 49.61
C PHE A 3 -8.59 -11.25 48.62
N ARG A 4 -7.80 -11.12 47.55
CA ARG A 4 -8.09 -10.22 46.42
C ARG A 4 -8.79 -11.03 45.33
N LYS A 5 -10.12 -10.83 45.19
CA LYS A 5 -10.99 -11.45 44.17
C LYS A 5 -10.36 -11.31 42.77
N ARG A 6 -10.06 -12.45 42.13
CA ARG A 6 -9.87 -12.55 40.68
C ARG A 6 -11.20 -12.23 40.01
N LYS A 7 -11.23 -11.15 39.24
CA LYS A 7 -12.33 -10.79 38.34
C LYS A 7 -12.37 -11.88 37.26
N GLN A 8 -13.41 -12.71 37.28
CA GLN A 8 -13.70 -13.70 36.23
C GLN A 8 -13.67 -12.99 34.87
N ARG A 9 -12.81 -13.49 33.98
CA ARG A 9 -12.95 -13.25 32.54
C ARG A 9 -14.32 -13.81 32.16
N VAL A 10 -15.11 -13.00 31.47
CA VAL A 10 -16.25 -13.47 30.70
C VAL A 10 -15.63 -14.26 29.54
N ASP A 11 -15.60 -15.58 29.67
CA ASP A 11 -15.35 -16.48 28.55
C ASP A 11 -16.51 -16.27 27.57
N ASN A 12 -16.23 -15.56 26.47
CA ASN A 12 -17.05 -15.69 25.27
C ASN A 12 -16.95 -17.16 24.86
N SER A 13 -18.06 -17.87 25.03
CA SER A 13 -18.37 -19.21 24.57
C SER A 13 -17.40 -19.73 23.51
N GLN A 14 -16.57 -20.69 23.93
CA GLN A 14 -15.81 -21.58 23.05
C GLN A 14 -16.75 -22.15 21.99
N ILE A 15 -16.46 -21.89 20.72
CA ILE A 15 -17.13 -22.49 19.57
C ILE A 15 -16.82 -23.99 19.61
N SER A 16 -17.79 -24.79 20.05
CA SER A 16 -17.70 -26.23 20.19
C SER A 16 -18.16 -26.98 18.93
N THR A 17 -17.79 -26.49 17.75
CA THR A 17 -18.02 -27.18 16.47
C THR A 17 -16.89 -26.85 15.50
N GLU A 18 -15.81 -27.64 15.51
CA GLU A 18 -14.81 -27.64 14.41
C GLU A 18 -15.40 -28.23 13.12
N HIS A 19 -16.50 -28.98 13.24
CA HIS A 19 -17.15 -29.68 12.14
C HIS A 19 -18.52 -29.10 11.76
N LEU A 20 -18.88 -29.26 10.49
CA LEU A 20 -20.19 -28.91 9.95
C LEU A 20 -21.34 -29.61 10.69
N SER A 21 -22.37 -28.83 11.03
CA SER A 21 -23.64 -29.36 11.55
C SER A 21 -24.47 -29.98 10.42
N LYS A 22 -25.51 -30.75 10.77
CA LYS A 22 -26.47 -31.30 9.78
C LYS A 22 -27.50 -30.27 9.30
N SER A 23 -27.64 -29.13 9.99
CA SER A 23 -28.61 -28.10 9.68
C SER A 23 -28.01 -27.06 8.75
N LEU A 24 -28.61 -26.87 7.58
CA LEU A 24 -28.13 -25.87 6.63
C LEU A 24 -28.17 -24.45 7.21
N GLN A 25 -29.25 -24.10 7.91
CA GLN A 25 -29.44 -22.76 8.48
C GLN A 25 -28.39 -22.44 9.55
N GLU A 26 -28.03 -23.43 10.37
CA GLU A 26 -26.99 -23.29 11.39
C GLU A 26 -25.62 -23.08 10.75
N ASN A 27 -25.29 -23.85 9.71
CA ASN A 27 -24.04 -23.68 8.97
C ASN A 27 -23.96 -22.31 8.27
N ILE A 28 -25.05 -21.85 7.64
CA ILE A 28 -25.10 -20.50 7.01
C ILE A 28 -24.84 -19.42 8.07
N ARG A 29 -25.42 -19.57 9.26
CA ARG A 29 -25.21 -18.65 10.37
C ARG A 29 -23.75 -18.64 10.81
N ILE A 30 -23.11 -19.79 10.95
CA ILE A 30 -21.68 -19.90 11.28
C ILE A 30 -20.84 -19.19 10.20
N PHE A 31 -21.09 -19.44 8.91
CA PHE A 31 -20.32 -18.78 7.85
C PHE A 31 -20.51 -17.26 7.84
N LYS A 32 -21.74 -16.76 7.96
CA LYS A 32 -22.05 -15.32 7.93
C LYS A 32 -21.64 -14.58 9.21
N GLU A 33 -21.85 -15.17 10.39
CA GLU A 33 -21.66 -14.50 11.68
C GLU A 33 -20.27 -14.72 12.28
N SER A 34 -19.60 -15.84 12.01
CA SER A 34 -18.28 -16.15 12.59
C SER A 34 -17.12 -16.13 11.60
N LEU A 35 -17.22 -16.81 10.45
CA LEU A 35 -16.06 -16.99 9.56
C LEU A 35 -15.86 -15.80 8.62
N PHE A 36 -16.92 -15.37 7.94
CA PHE A 36 -16.89 -14.30 6.94
C PHE A 36 -17.65 -13.05 7.41
N HIS A 37 -17.72 -12.82 8.72
CA HIS A 37 -18.42 -11.69 9.30
C HIS A 37 -17.96 -10.36 8.69
N GLY A 38 -18.89 -9.60 8.10
CA GLY A 38 -18.62 -8.30 7.50
C GLY A 38 -17.75 -8.31 6.24
N ASP A 39 -17.50 -9.47 5.61
CA ASP A 39 -16.82 -9.56 4.32
C ASP A 39 -17.85 -9.56 3.18
N GLU A 40 -18.02 -8.42 2.52
CA GLU A 40 -19.00 -8.25 1.44
C GLU A 40 -18.57 -8.89 0.10
N ALA A 41 -17.31 -9.35 0.00
CA ALA A 41 -16.80 -10.03 -1.20
C ALA A 41 -17.10 -11.54 -1.21
N ILE A 42 -17.82 -12.08 -0.21
CA ILE A 42 -18.31 -13.47 -0.22
C ILE A 42 -19.75 -13.52 -0.72
N VAL A 43 -19.98 -14.29 -1.77
CA VAL A 43 -21.31 -14.50 -2.36
C VAL A 43 -21.93 -15.76 -1.78
N TYR A 44 -23.18 -15.61 -1.31
CA TYR A 44 -24.03 -16.68 -0.83
C TYR A 44 -25.20 -16.87 -1.79
N ARG A 45 -25.27 -18.02 -2.47
CA ARG A 45 -26.35 -18.33 -3.42
C ARG A 45 -27.13 -19.55 -2.98
N GLU A 46 -28.37 -19.34 -2.55
CA GLU A 46 -29.30 -20.41 -2.18
C GLU A 46 -30.04 -20.96 -3.42
N PHE A 47 -30.25 -22.27 -3.47
CA PHE A 47 -31.01 -22.94 -4.53
C PHE A 47 -31.61 -24.26 -4.04
N ARG A 48 -32.54 -24.83 -4.82
CA ARG A 48 -33.20 -26.11 -4.52
C ARG A 48 -32.94 -27.13 -5.62
N THR A 49 -32.82 -28.39 -5.23
CA THR A 49 -32.66 -29.52 -6.16
C THR A 49 -33.98 -29.90 -6.82
N ALA A 50 -33.93 -30.65 -7.92
CA ALA A 50 -35.13 -31.08 -8.65
C ALA A 50 -36.08 -31.95 -7.79
N ALA A 51 -37.38 -31.89 -8.12
CA ALA A 51 -38.43 -32.76 -7.58
C ALA A 51 -38.11 -34.25 -7.84
N PRO A 52 -38.62 -35.24 -7.04
CA PRO A 52 -39.81 -35.17 -6.17
C PRO A 52 -39.56 -34.83 -4.69
N LYS A 53 -38.32 -34.81 -4.21
CA LYS A 53 -37.96 -34.35 -2.85
C LYS A 53 -36.90 -33.25 -2.95
N PRO A 54 -37.29 -31.97 -3.10
CA PRO A 54 -36.33 -30.88 -3.18
C PRO A 54 -35.57 -30.75 -1.85
N ARG A 55 -34.26 -30.57 -1.94
CA ARG A 55 -33.41 -30.20 -0.80
C ARG A 55 -32.89 -28.79 -1.00
N ASP A 56 -32.80 -28.06 0.09
CA ASP A 56 -32.16 -26.75 0.11
C ASP A 56 -30.63 -26.94 0.06
N CYS A 57 -30.00 -26.17 -0.82
CA CYS A 57 -28.56 -26.13 -1.02
C CYS A 57 -28.10 -24.67 -1.05
N ILE A 58 -26.84 -24.44 -0.70
CA ILE A 58 -26.21 -23.13 -0.84
C ILE A 58 -24.82 -23.29 -1.44
N ILE A 59 -24.47 -22.38 -2.34
CA ILE A 59 -23.09 -22.16 -2.82
C ILE A 59 -22.51 -20.98 -2.08
N ILE A 60 -21.30 -21.16 -1.56
CA ILE A 60 -20.48 -20.12 -0.93
C ILE A 60 -19.19 -20.01 -1.73
N CYS A 61 -18.92 -18.82 -2.27
CA CYS A 61 -17.69 -18.54 -3.01
C CYS A 61 -17.25 -17.09 -2.82
N ALA A 62 -15.95 -16.82 -3.01
CA ALA A 62 -15.44 -15.46 -3.09
C ALA A 62 -15.73 -14.88 -4.48
N GLU A 63 -16.32 -13.69 -4.52
CA GLU A 63 -16.62 -12.98 -5.76
C GLU A 63 -15.35 -12.77 -6.59
N ASN A 64 -15.44 -12.99 -7.91
CA ASN A 64 -14.34 -12.79 -8.86
C ASN A 64 -13.08 -13.67 -8.64
N MET A 65 -13.17 -14.70 -7.79
CA MET A 65 -12.14 -15.74 -7.66
C MET A 65 -12.51 -17.04 -8.36
N VAL A 66 -13.76 -17.14 -8.84
CA VAL A 66 -14.35 -18.34 -9.41
C VAL A 66 -15.00 -18.04 -10.75
N THR A 67 -14.89 -18.98 -11.70
CA THR A 67 -15.55 -18.85 -13.00
C THR A 67 -17.06 -19.06 -12.87
N HIS A 68 -17.85 -17.97 -12.87
CA HIS A 68 -19.31 -18.06 -12.70
C HIS A 68 -20.00 -18.96 -13.74
N GLN A 69 -19.53 -18.95 -14.99
CA GLN A 69 -20.04 -19.83 -16.05
C GLN A 69 -19.82 -21.30 -15.70
N TYR A 70 -18.64 -21.66 -15.18
CA TYR A 70 -18.30 -23.03 -14.78
C TYR A 70 -19.21 -23.54 -13.65
N ILE A 71 -19.39 -22.75 -12.59
CA ILE A 71 -20.32 -23.13 -11.50
C ILE A 71 -21.75 -23.23 -12.04
N SER A 72 -22.18 -22.28 -12.87
CA SER A 72 -23.56 -22.26 -13.38
C SER A 72 -23.87 -23.47 -14.24
N GLU A 73 -22.93 -23.90 -15.09
CA GLU A 73 -23.14 -24.96 -16.06
C GLU A 73 -22.87 -26.36 -15.50
N PHE A 74 -21.81 -26.54 -14.72
CA PHE A 74 -21.35 -27.87 -14.26
C PHE A 74 -21.79 -28.22 -12.83
N VAL A 75 -22.25 -27.24 -12.05
CA VAL A 75 -22.73 -27.45 -10.67
C VAL A 75 -24.23 -27.15 -10.54
N LEU A 76 -24.64 -25.90 -10.80
CA LEU A 76 -26.02 -25.46 -10.56
C LEU A 76 -27.03 -26.14 -11.47
N ARG A 77 -26.81 -26.11 -12.79
CA ARG A 77 -27.74 -26.72 -13.75
C ARG A 77 -27.94 -28.22 -13.50
N PRO A 78 -26.89 -29.06 -13.29
CA PRO A 78 -27.08 -30.48 -13.01
C PRO A 78 -27.84 -30.76 -11.71
N MET A 79 -27.58 -29.99 -10.64
CA MET A 79 -28.27 -30.16 -9.35
C MET A 79 -29.74 -29.71 -9.39
N MET A 80 -30.09 -28.75 -10.26
CA MET A 80 -31.46 -28.27 -10.44
C MET A 80 -32.30 -29.16 -11.37
N VAL A 81 -31.66 -29.90 -12.29
CA VAL A 81 -32.36 -30.72 -13.30
C VAL A 81 -32.48 -32.18 -12.85
N ARG A 82 -31.47 -32.76 -12.18
CA ARG A 82 -31.49 -34.17 -11.77
C ARG A 82 -32.18 -34.35 -10.42
N SER A 83 -33.11 -35.31 -10.34
CA SER A 83 -33.72 -35.70 -9.07
C SER A 83 -32.74 -36.52 -8.24
N ILE A 84 -32.38 -36.05 -7.05
CA ILE A 84 -31.47 -36.77 -6.17
C ILE A 84 -32.26 -37.86 -5.43
N SER A 85 -32.02 -39.13 -5.77
CA SER A 85 -32.81 -40.26 -5.26
C SER A 85 -32.64 -40.49 -3.75
N SER A 86 -33.77 -40.75 -3.07
CA SER A 86 -33.97 -40.77 -1.61
C SER A 86 -33.42 -42.01 -0.87
N LYS A 87 -32.70 -42.93 -1.52
CA LYS A 87 -32.33 -44.23 -0.90
C LYS A 87 -31.02 -44.22 -0.12
N SER A 88 -30.20 -43.17 -0.24
CA SER A 88 -28.89 -43.06 0.42
C SER A 88 -28.96 -42.26 1.74
N LYS A 89 -28.38 -42.80 2.82
CA LYS A 89 -28.09 -42.06 4.07
C LYS A 89 -27.11 -40.91 3.78
N ASN A 90 -27.07 -39.89 4.64
CA ASN A 90 -26.41 -38.59 4.41
C ASN A 90 -24.96 -38.64 3.88
N GLU A 91 -24.13 -39.62 4.28
CA GLU A 91 -22.75 -39.79 3.75
C GLU A 91 -22.72 -40.36 2.33
N SER A 92 -23.57 -41.35 2.05
CA SER A 92 -23.76 -41.89 0.69
C SER A 92 -24.43 -40.90 -0.27
N LEU A 93 -25.03 -39.83 0.24
CA LEU A 93 -25.66 -38.80 -0.56
C LEU A 93 -24.63 -37.86 -1.20
N ILE A 94 -23.63 -37.42 -0.44
CA ILE A 94 -22.57 -36.54 -0.95
C ILE A 94 -21.79 -37.23 -2.05
N ARG A 95 -21.38 -38.48 -1.83
CA ARG A 95 -20.71 -39.29 -2.86
C ARG A 95 -21.57 -39.45 -4.10
N TYR A 96 -22.87 -39.70 -3.93
CA TYR A 96 -23.79 -39.78 -5.07
C TYR A 96 -23.83 -38.47 -5.87
N ILE A 97 -23.87 -37.31 -5.19
CA ILE A 97 -23.87 -36.00 -5.86
C ILE A 97 -22.55 -35.76 -6.58
N MET A 98 -21.42 -36.06 -5.96
CA MET A 98 -20.08 -35.90 -6.55
C MET A 98 -19.88 -36.79 -7.79
N GLU A 99 -20.30 -38.06 -7.73
CA GLU A 99 -20.05 -39.03 -8.81
C GLU A 99 -21.10 -38.99 -9.93
N ASN A 100 -22.36 -38.65 -9.62
CA ASN A 100 -23.49 -38.85 -10.54
C ASN A 100 -24.22 -37.56 -10.91
N VAL A 101 -23.97 -36.44 -10.24
CA VAL A 101 -24.71 -35.19 -10.48
C VAL A 101 -23.78 -34.09 -10.96
N ILE A 102 -22.72 -33.80 -10.22
CA ILE A 102 -21.77 -32.76 -10.55
C ILE A 102 -20.85 -33.26 -11.67
N GLN A 103 -20.62 -32.42 -12.67
CA GLN A 103 -19.84 -32.76 -13.87
C GLN A 103 -18.53 -31.97 -13.88
N THR A 104 -17.70 -32.15 -12.86
CA THR A 104 -16.43 -31.41 -12.72
C THR A 104 -15.29 -32.35 -12.35
N ASP A 105 -14.07 -32.03 -12.79
CA ASP A 105 -12.92 -32.95 -12.72
C ASP A 105 -12.28 -33.01 -11.31
N ARG A 106 -12.44 -31.95 -10.52
CA ARG A 106 -11.81 -31.82 -9.19
C ARG A 106 -12.85 -31.47 -8.13
N ILE A 107 -13.25 -32.50 -7.39
CA ILE A 107 -14.26 -32.42 -6.34
C ILE A 107 -13.74 -33.15 -5.11
N GLU A 108 -13.81 -32.49 -3.96
CA GLU A 108 -13.44 -33.07 -2.68
C GLU A 108 -14.59 -32.99 -1.67
N GLU A 109 -14.65 -33.94 -0.74
CA GLU A 109 -15.53 -33.86 0.43
C GLU A 109 -14.76 -33.31 1.62
N GLN A 110 -15.27 -32.26 2.27
CA GLN A 110 -14.63 -31.68 3.45
C GLN A 110 -15.64 -31.37 4.56
N GLY A 111 -15.28 -31.71 5.80
CA GLY A 111 -16.16 -31.58 6.98
C GLY A 111 -15.72 -30.52 7.99
N ASP A 112 -14.45 -30.12 7.94
CA ASP A 112 -13.87 -29.13 8.85
C ASP A 112 -14.11 -27.69 8.36
N LEU A 113 -14.51 -26.80 9.25
CA LEU A 113 -14.92 -25.44 8.90
C LEU A 113 -13.74 -24.55 8.48
N MET A 114 -12.56 -24.76 9.06
CA MET A 114 -11.38 -23.93 8.78
C MET A 114 -10.79 -24.26 7.40
N THR A 115 -10.64 -25.55 7.10
CA THR A 115 -10.24 -26.01 5.76
C THR A 115 -11.22 -25.59 4.67
N LEU A 116 -12.52 -25.54 4.98
CA LEU A 116 -13.52 -24.97 4.09
C LEU A 116 -13.30 -23.46 3.87
N ALA A 117 -13.11 -22.69 4.94
CA ALA A 117 -12.81 -21.26 4.79
C ALA A 117 -11.57 -21.04 3.92
N ASP A 118 -10.49 -21.80 4.15
CA ASP A 118 -9.27 -21.77 3.34
C ASP A 118 -9.54 -22.12 1.87
N ALA A 119 -10.40 -23.10 1.59
CA ALA A 119 -10.79 -23.45 0.23
C ALA A 119 -11.49 -22.29 -0.50
N VAL A 120 -12.40 -21.56 0.17
CA VAL A 120 -13.02 -20.35 -0.40
C VAL A 120 -11.97 -19.28 -0.70
N TYR A 121 -11.02 -19.07 0.22
CA TYR A 121 -9.91 -18.13 0.00
C TYR A 121 -8.95 -18.56 -1.11
N ASN A 122 -8.90 -19.83 -1.46
CA ASN A 122 -8.14 -20.34 -2.60
C ASN A 122 -8.89 -20.19 -3.94
N GLY A 123 -10.17 -19.81 -3.92
CA GLY A 123 -10.99 -19.70 -5.13
C GLY A 123 -11.79 -20.96 -5.44
N ALA A 124 -11.96 -21.87 -4.47
CA ALA A 124 -12.91 -22.95 -4.58
C ALA A 124 -14.34 -22.49 -4.22
N SER A 125 -15.33 -23.19 -4.75
CA SER A 125 -16.73 -23.04 -4.34
C SER A 125 -17.14 -24.15 -3.40
N ILE A 126 -17.76 -23.78 -2.28
CA ILE A 126 -18.33 -24.75 -1.34
C ILE A 126 -19.81 -24.90 -1.62
N ILE A 127 -20.29 -26.14 -1.67
CA ILE A 127 -21.71 -26.46 -1.73
C ILE A 127 -22.09 -27.15 -0.42
N LEU A 128 -23.05 -26.58 0.30
CA LEU A 128 -23.68 -27.21 1.46
C LEU A 128 -25.05 -27.75 1.07
N VAL A 129 -25.37 -28.96 1.54
CA VAL A 129 -26.64 -29.63 1.28
C VAL A 129 -27.35 -29.88 2.61
N ASN A 130 -28.64 -29.52 2.70
CA ASN A 130 -29.40 -29.70 3.93
C ASN A 130 -29.47 -31.18 4.36
N GLY A 131 -29.16 -31.44 5.63
CA GLY A 131 -29.09 -32.77 6.22
C GLY A 131 -27.69 -33.40 6.21
N CYS A 132 -26.70 -32.82 5.52
CA CYS A 132 -25.34 -33.35 5.45
C CYS A 132 -24.38 -32.65 6.42
N ASN A 133 -23.43 -33.41 6.98
CA ASN A 133 -22.37 -32.93 7.88
C ASN A 133 -21.00 -32.79 7.17
N LYS A 134 -20.99 -32.85 5.84
CA LYS A 134 -19.83 -32.55 5.00
C LYS A 134 -20.28 -31.61 3.89
N ALA A 135 -19.35 -30.84 3.36
CA ALA A 135 -19.54 -30.01 2.18
C ALA A 135 -18.86 -30.62 0.96
N ILE A 136 -19.33 -30.23 -0.20
CA ILE A 136 -18.67 -30.53 -1.47
C ILE A 136 -17.84 -29.30 -1.84
N VAL A 137 -16.53 -29.49 -2.01
CA VAL A 137 -15.61 -28.46 -2.48
C VAL A 137 -15.39 -28.70 -3.96
N VAL A 138 -15.74 -27.70 -4.78
CA VAL A 138 -15.51 -27.72 -6.22
C VAL A 138 -14.41 -26.72 -6.53
N GLU A 139 -13.30 -27.21 -7.08
CA GLU A 139 -12.28 -26.33 -7.65
C GLU A 139 -12.83 -25.73 -8.95
N ALA A 140 -13.16 -24.46 -8.89
CA ALA A 140 -13.65 -23.69 -10.04
C ALA A 140 -12.80 -22.43 -10.25
N GLU A 141 -11.53 -22.52 -9.85
CA GLU A 141 -10.54 -21.46 -10.00
C GLU A 141 -10.53 -21.00 -11.45
N GLY A 142 -10.83 -19.73 -11.65
CA GLY A 142 -10.66 -19.10 -12.95
C GLY A 142 -11.01 -17.64 -12.86
N TRP A 143 -10.21 -16.85 -13.55
CA TRP A 143 -10.22 -15.40 -13.49
C TRP A 143 -10.23 -14.93 -14.94
N GLU A 144 -11.13 -14.00 -15.27
CA GLU A 144 -11.00 -13.26 -16.52
C GLU A 144 -9.78 -12.34 -16.39
N THR A 145 -8.59 -12.84 -16.72
CA THR A 145 -7.40 -12.00 -16.79
C THR A 145 -7.42 -11.26 -18.13
N ARG A 146 -7.81 -9.98 -18.12
CA ARG A 146 -7.01 -9.03 -18.92
C ARG A 146 -5.55 -9.19 -18.50
N SER A 147 -4.62 -9.10 -19.44
CA SER A 147 -3.19 -9.27 -19.18
C SER A 147 -2.74 -8.31 -18.09
N ILE A 148 -2.47 -8.83 -16.88
CA ILE A 148 -1.83 -8.07 -15.81
C ILE A 148 -0.43 -7.70 -16.31
N SER A 149 -0.19 -6.41 -16.47
CA SER A 149 1.09 -5.87 -16.91
C SER A 149 1.98 -5.49 -15.74
N GLU A 150 3.26 -5.28 -16.03
CA GLU A 150 4.19 -4.71 -15.06
C GLU A 150 3.80 -3.26 -14.73
N PRO A 151 3.83 -2.84 -13.45
CA PRO A 151 3.54 -1.47 -13.06
C PRO A 151 4.56 -0.54 -13.74
N LYS A 152 4.07 0.47 -14.45
CA LYS A 152 4.93 1.39 -15.21
C LYS A 152 5.61 2.38 -14.29
N SER A 153 4.96 2.77 -13.18
CA SER A 153 5.50 3.72 -12.22
C SER A 153 6.48 3.08 -11.21
N GLU A 154 6.28 1.80 -10.89
CA GLU A 154 7.05 1.07 -9.86
C GLU A 154 7.77 -0.18 -10.43
N GLN A 155 8.60 0.01 -11.46
CA GLN A 155 9.39 -1.09 -12.03
C GLN A 155 10.42 -1.63 -11.05
N VAL A 156 10.60 -2.97 -11.04
CA VAL A 156 11.55 -3.62 -10.14
C VAL A 156 12.42 -4.66 -10.81
N ILE A 157 13.69 -4.66 -10.41
CA ILE A 157 14.68 -5.67 -10.82
C ILE A 157 14.35 -6.98 -10.10
N ARG A 158 13.91 -6.92 -8.84
CA ARG A 158 13.62 -8.11 -8.01
C ARG A 158 12.34 -7.96 -7.20
N GLY A 159 11.42 -8.91 -7.36
CA GLY A 159 10.17 -8.99 -6.61
C GLY A 159 9.00 -9.36 -7.53
N PRO A 160 7.76 -9.39 -7.00
CA PRO A 160 6.56 -9.51 -7.82
C PRO A 160 6.45 -8.35 -8.81
N ARG A 161 6.17 -8.66 -10.08
CA ARG A 161 5.97 -7.67 -11.16
C ARG A 161 4.50 -7.43 -11.50
N GLN A 162 3.58 -7.91 -10.69
CA GLN A 162 2.15 -7.72 -10.94
C GLN A 162 1.76 -6.32 -10.52
N GLY A 163 1.21 -5.52 -11.44
CA GLY A 163 0.54 -4.26 -11.14
C GLY A 163 -0.97 -4.46 -10.93
N PHE A 164 -1.60 -3.49 -10.28
CA PHE A 164 -3.04 -3.31 -10.34
C PHE A 164 -3.47 -2.90 -11.76
N VAL A 165 -4.75 -3.10 -12.04
CA VAL A 165 -5.43 -2.71 -13.28
C VAL A 165 -6.59 -1.77 -12.94
N GLU A 166 -7.32 -1.28 -13.93
CA GLU A 166 -8.42 -0.34 -13.68
C GLU A 166 -9.65 -1.00 -13.02
N GLU A 167 -9.79 -2.33 -13.14
CA GLU A 167 -10.95 -3.05 -12.65
C GLU A 167 -10.84 -3.41 -11.16
N LEU A 168 -11.77 -2.88 -10.35
CA LEU A 168 -11.78 -3.08 -8.89
C LEU A 168 -11.83 -4.56 -8.47
N ALA A 169 -12.62 -5.35 -9.19
CA ALA A 169 -12.78 -6.79 -8.94
C ALA A 169 -11.46 -7.56 -9.04
N ILE A 170 -10.69 -7.30 -10.10
CA ILE A 170 -9.38 -7.92 -10.32
C ILE A 170 -8.40 -7.49 -9.23
N ASN A 171 -8.38 -6.19 -8.90
CA ASN A 171 -7.50 -5.65 -7.87
C ASN A 171 -7.76 -6.26 -6.49
N LEU A 172 -9.04 -6.44 -6.11
CA LEU A 172 -9.42 -7.11 -4.88
C LEU A 172 -8.90 -8.56 -4.85
N THR A 173 -9.07 -9.29 -5.94
CA THR A 173 -8.56 -10.66 -6.07
C THR A 173 -7.03 -10.71 -5.96
N LEU A 174 -6.30 -9.75 -6.53
CA LEU A 174 -4.83 -9.68 -6.44
C LEU A 174 -4.34 -9.54 -4.99
N VAL A 175 -4.99 -8.71 -4.18
CA VAL A 175 -4.65 -8.56 -2.76
C VAL A 175 -5.09 -9.80 -1.97
N ARG A 176 -6.31 -10.28 -2.17
CA ARG A 176 -6.89 -11.43 -1.45
C ARG A 176 -6.07 -12.71 -1.66
N ARG A 177 -5.51 -12.92 -2.85
CA ARG A 177 -4.60 -14.05 -3.14
C ARG A 177 -3.31 -14.03 -2.31
N LYS A 178 -2.83 -12.84 -1.94
CA LYS A 178 -1.65 -12.67 -1.07
C LYS A 178 -2.02 -12.78 0.42
N LEU A 179 -3.24 -12.38 0.79
CA LEU A 179 -3.75 -12.39 2.16
C LEU A 179 -4.91 -13.39 2.33
N LYS A 180 -4.58 -14.68 2.41
CA LYS A 180 -5.55 -15.77 2.62
C LYS A 180 -5.89 -15.92 4.10
N SER A 181 -6.59 -14.94 4.66
CA SER A 181 -6.94 -14.93 6.09
C SER A 181 -8.41 -14.57 6.28
N THR A 182 -9.08 -15.24 7.23
CA THR A 182 -10.45 -14.93 7.66
C THR A 182 -10.62 -13.51 8.19
N SER A 183 -9.53 -12.93 8.70
CA SER A 183 -9.46 -11.58 9.23
C SER A 183 -9.32 -10.51 8.14
N PHE A 184 -9.09 -10.89 6.87
CA PHE A 184 -9.11 -9.96 5.75
C PHE A 184 -10.57 -9.57 5.47
N LYS A 185 -10.88 -8.29 5.61
CA LYS A 185 -12.23 -7.74 5.42
C LYS A 185 -12.24 -6.72 4.29
N VAL A 186 -13.32 -6.73 3.53
CA VAL A 186 -13.61 -5.79 2.45
C VAL A 186 -14.92 -5.11 2.77
N LYS A 187 -14.92 -3.77 2.72
CA LYS A 187 -16.12 -2.95 2.85
C LYS A 187 -16.32 -2.15 1.58
N ASN A 188 -17.41 -2.40 0.87
CA ASN A 188 -17.71 -1.70 -0.37
C ASN A 188 -18.49 -0.41 -0.05
N LEU A 189 -18.13 0.65 -0.75
CA LEU A 189 -18.73 1.97 -0.68
C LEU A 189 -18.99 2.45 -2.10
N GLN A 190 -19.91 3.40 -2.23
CA GLN A 190 -20.20 4.08 -3.48
C GLN A 190 -20.08 5.58 -3.25
N VAL A 191 -19.31 6.26 -4.10
CA VAL A 191 -18.92 7.66 -3.90
C VAL A 191 -19.05 8.43 -5.22
N GLY A 192 -19.45 9.69 -5.13
CA GLY A 192 -19.80 10.53 -6.28
C GLY A 192 -21.32 10.56 -6.52
N THR A 193 -21.88 11.75 -6.71
CA THR A 193 -23.34 11.92 -6.89
C THR A 193 -23.83 11.38 -8.23
N GLU A 194 -23.09 11.67 -9.30
CA GLU A 194 -23.38 11.24 -10.67
C GLU A 194 -22.60 9.98 -11.05
N SER A 195 -21.27 9.96 -10.84
CA SER A 195 -20.45 8.80 -11.25
C SER A 195 -20.75 7.53 -10.46
N LYS A 196 -21.15 7.69 -9.19
CA LYS A 196 -21.44 6.60 -8.26
C LYS A 196 -20.37 5.50 -8.32
N THR A 197 -19.11 5.92 -8.27
CA THR A 197 -17.92 5.07 -8.42
C THR A 197 -17.83 4.11 -7.24
N ARG A 198 -17.52 2.83 -7.50
CA ARG A 198 -17.32 1.82 -6.47
C ARG A 198 -15.94 1.98 -5.83
N VAL A 199 -15.91 1.90 -4.50
CA VAL A 199 -14.69 2.03 -3.70
C VAL A 199 -14.67 0.88 -2.69
N ALA A 200 -13.57 0.14 -2.60
CA ALA A 200 -13.42 -0.93 -1.63
C ALA A 200 -12.37 -0.55 -0.58
N VAL A 201 -12.79 -0.52 0.70
CA VAL A 201 -11.89 -0.35 1.84
C VAL A 201 -11.49 -1.73 2.34
N ILE A 202 -10.19 -2.00 2.33
CA ILE A 202 -9.61 -3.30 2.68
C ILE A 202 -8.69 -3.19 3.89
N TYR A 203 -8.82 -4.12 4.83
CA TYR A 203 -8.06 -4.14 6.08
C TYR A 203 -8.02 -5.53 6.70
N LEU A 204 -7.21 -5.69 7.76
CA LEU A 204 -7.11 -6.94 8.51
C LEU A 204 -7.55 -6.71 9.96
N GLU A 205 -8.72 -7.25 10.31
CA GLU A 205 -9.50 -6.95 11.53
C GLU A 205 -8.72 -7.19 12.83
N ASP A 206 -7.87 -8.22 12.85
CA ASP A 206 -7.07 -8.62 14.01
C ASP A 206 -5.81 -7.79 14.23
N VAL A 207 -5.43 -6.95 13.26
CA VAL A 207 -4.18 -6.18 13.31
C VAL A 207 -4.47 -4.68 13.36
N VAL A 208 -5.41 -4.22 12.55
CA VAL A 208 -5.76 -2.81 12.43
C VAL A 208 -6.42 -2.27 13.71
N GLN A 209 -6.22 -0.98 13.98
CA GLN A 209 -6.98 -0.28 15.00
C GLN A 209 -8.37 0.09 14.46
N GLU A 210 -9.44 -0.31 15.15
CA GLU A 210 -10.83 -0.07 14.70
C GLU A 210 -11.13 1.41 14.43
N GLY A 211 -10.62 2.31 15.28
CA GLY A 211 -10.79 3.75 15.10
C GLY A 211 -10.19 4.29 13.80
N LEU A 212 -9.12 3.68 13.29
CA LEU A 212 -8.52 4.05 12.01
C LEU A 212 -9.46 3.68 10.85
N VAL A 213 -9.95 2.44 10.83
CA VAL A 213 -10.87 1.95 9.78
C VAL A 213 -12.12 2.82 9.71
N GLN A 214 -12.71 3.12 10.86
CA GLN A 214 -13.92 3.92 10.94
C GLN A 214 -13.70 5.36 10.47
N ASN A 215 -12.59 6.00 10.86
CA ASN A 215 -12.22 7.34 10.39
C ASN A 215 -12.09 7.38 8.86
N VAL A 216 -11.44 6.38 8.25
CA VAL A 216 -11.31 6.29 6.79
C VAL A 216 -12.68 6.15 6.13
N ILE A 217 -13.54 5.26 6.62
CA ILE A 217 -14.88 5.05 6.07
C ILE A 217 -15.73 6.32 6.18
N ASP A 218 -15.70 7.00 7.32
CA ASP A 218 -16.50 8.19 7.57
C ASP A 218 -16.06 9.36 6.68
N LYS A 219 -14.75 9.53 6.49
CA LYS A 219 -14.21 10.51 5.55
C LYS A 219 -14.62 10.22 4.10
N ILE A 220 -14.51 8.96 3.66
CA ILE A 220 -14.90 8.57 2.29
C ILE A 220 -16.41 8.78 2.07
N LYS A 221 -17.25 8.43 3.05
CA LYS A 221 -18.70 8.68 2.98
C LYS A 221 -19.07 10.16 3.00
N GLY A 222 -18.23 11.00 3.59
CA GLY A 222 -18.40 12.45 3.62
C GLY A 222 -18.09 13.15 2.29
N ILE A 223 -17.50 12.46 1.31
CA ILE A 223 -17.15 13.03 0.01
C ILE A 223 -18.43 13.39 -0.76
N GLN A 224 -18.58 14.68 -1.08
CA GLN A 224 -19.66 15.21 -1.90
C GLN A 224 -19.06 15.88 -3.14
N ILE A 225 -18.89 15.11 -4.22
CA ILE A 225 -18.45 15.60 -5.53
C ILE A 225 -19.28 14.94 -6.63
N ASP A 226 -19.32 15.55 -7.81
CA ASP A 226 -20.10 15.05 -8.96
C ASP A 226 -19.66 13.66 -9.40
N GLY A 227 -18.35 13.43 -9.47
CA GLY A 227 -17.81 12.12 -9.77
C GLY A 227 -16.34 11.96 -9.45
N ILE A 228 -15.93 10.71 -9.26
CA ILE A 228 -14.55 10.30 -9.03
C ILE A 228 -14.02 9.64 -10.30
N LEU A 229 -13.02 10.28 -10.92
CA LEU A 229 -12.34 9.78 -12.13
C LEU A 229 -11.01 9.11 -11.81
N ASP A 230 -10.37 9.47 -10.69
CA ASP A 230 -9.11 8.88 -10.24
C ASP A 230 -9.08 8.78 -8.71
N SER A 231 -8.31 7.82 -8.21
CA SER A 231 -7.93 7.68 -6.80
C SER A 231 -7.36 8.95 -6.19
N GLY A 232 -6.66 9.78 -6.99
CA GLY A 232 -6.14 11.08 -6.55
C GLY A 232 -7.20 12.05 -6.02
N TYR A 233 -8.45 11.96 -6.52
CA TYR A 233 -9.54 12.81 -6.01
C TYR A 233 -9.91 12.41 -4.58
N ILE A 234 -9.97 11.10 -4.33
CA ILE A 234 -10.21 10.60 -2.97
C ILE A 234 -9.03 10.99 -2.08
N GLU A 235 -7.79 10.83 -2.56
CA GLU A 235 -6.58 11.19 -1.82
C GLU A 235 -6.62 12.64 -1.32
N GLU A 236 -6.93 13.59 -2.19
CA GLU A 236 -7.01 15.01 -1.85
C GLU A 236 -8.13 15.31 -0.83
N LEU A 237 -9.31 14.70 -1.02
CA LEU A 237 -10.51 14.99 -0.22
C LEU A 237 -10.49 14.37 1.19
N ILE A 238 -9.78 13.25 1.40
CA ILE A 238 -9.71 12.60 2.72
C ILE A 238 -8.45 12.98 3.51
N LYS A 239 -7.54 13.76 2.93
CA LYS A 239 -6.26 14.17 3.53
C LYS A 239 -6.48 14.89 4.87
N ASP A 240 -5.71 14.52 5.90
CA ASP A 240 -5.78 15.18 7.22
C ASP A 240 -5.24 16.62 7.20
N SER A 241 -4.27 16.89 6.33
CA SER A 241 -3.61 18.20 6.19
C SER A 241 -3.70 18.66 4.73
N PRO A 242 -4.86 19.17 4.28
CA PRO A 242 -5.08 19.51 2.86
C PRO A 242 -4.12 20.61 2.37
N ASN A 243 -3.77 21.56 3.23
CA ASN A 243 -2.89 22.68 2.88
C ASN A 243 -1.39 22.32 2.87
N ASN A 244 -1.02 21.10 3.26
CA ASN A 244 0.39 20.69 3.32
C ASN A 244 0.74 19.82 2.10
N PRO A 245 1.79 20.14 1.33
CA PRO A 245 2.23 19.31 0.20
C PRO A 245 2.74 17.92 0.62
N LEU A 246 3.09 17.70 1.89
CA LEU A 246 3.58 16.41 2.36
C LEU A 246 2.53 15.30 2.21
N PRO A 247 2.90 14.12 1.70
CA PRO A 247 1.97 13.00 1.54
C PRO A 247 1.65 12.38 2.91
N THR A 248 0.37 12.28 3.23
CA THR A 248 -0.14 11.55 4.42
C THR A 248 -0.87 10.26 4.04
N ILE A 249 -1.05 10.03 2.74
CA ILE A 249 -1.62 8.84 2.11
C ILE A 249 -0.58 8.38 1.10
N GLY A 250 -0.30 7.09 1.05
CA GLY A 250 0.62 6.52 0.07
C GLY A 250 -0.15 5.91 -1.08
N ASN A 251 0.24 6.19 -2.31
CA ASN A 251 -0.29 5.58 -3.52
C ASN A 251 0.67 4.49 -4.02
N THR A 252 0.14 3.38 -4.53
CA THR A 252 0.96 2.31 -5.11
C THR A 252 0.22 1.55 -6.20
N GLU A 253 0.92 1.20 -7.27
CA GLU A 253 0.39 0.31 -8.34
C GLU A 253 0.52 -1.16 -7.97
N ARG A 254 1.07 -1.50 -6.79
CA ARG A 254 1.53 -2.85 -6.49
C ARG A 254 0.72 -3.57 -5.40
N PRO A 255 0.11 -4.72 -5.72
CA PRO A 255 -0.66 -5.51 -4.76
C PRO A 255 0.17 -6.08 -3.60
N ASP A 256 1.45 -6.39 -3.82
CA ASP A 256 2.33 -6.90 -2.76
C ASP A 256 2.66 -5.85 -1.70
N VAL A 257 2.76 -4.59 -2.11
CA VAL A 257 2.96 -3.45 -1.21
C VAL A 257 1.74 -3.26 -0.33
N VAL A 258 0.56 -3.23 -0.94
CA VAL A 258 -0.71 -3.16 -0.20
C VAL A 258 -0.84 -4.30 0.80
N ALA A 259 -0.54 -5.53 0.39
CA ALA A 259 -0.58 -6.68 1.28
C ALA A 259 0.38 -6.53 2.47
N ALA A 260 1.62 -6.07 2.22
CA ALA A 260 2.60 -5.82 3.29
C ALA A 260 2.14 -4.71 4.25
N ARG A 261 1.58 -3.62 3.73
CA ARG A 261 1.08 -2.50 4.53
C ARG A 261 -0.11 -2.92 5.41
N ILE A 262 -1.05 -3.71 4.87
CA ILE A 262 -2.18 -4.25 5.64
C ILE A 262 -1.72 -5.20 6.74
N LEU A 263 -0.70 -6.04 6.47
CA LEU A 263 -0.09 -6.91 7.49
C LEU A 263 0.57 -6.15 8.64
N GLU A 264 0.91 -4.88 8.44
CA GLU A 264 1.42 -3.97 9.48
C GLU A 264 0.32 -3.27 10.28
N GLY A 265 -0.94 -3.41 9.85
CA GLY A 265 -2.11 -2.79 10.49
C GLY A 265 -2.58 -1.50 9.82
N ARG A 266 -2.20 -1.27 8.56
CA ARG A 266 -2.74 -0.15 7.75
C ARG A 266 -4.04 -0.54 7.07
N VAL A 267 -4.78 0.48 6.63
CA VAL A 267 -5.96 0.37 5.77
C VAL A 267 -5.54 0.68 4.34
N ALA A 268 -6.10 -0.01 3.37
CA ALA A 268 -5.97 0.37 1.97
C ALA A 268 -7.34 0.59 1.33
N VAL A 269 -7.37 1.42 0.30
CA VAL A 269 -8.56 1.81 -0.44
C VAL A 269 -8.29 1.58 -1.92
N LEU A 270 -9.14 0.80 -2.56
CA LEU A 270 -9.13 0.54 -3.99
C LEU A 270 -10.32 1.26 -4.63
N VAL A 271 -10.10 1.92 -5.76
CA VAL A 271 -11.11 2.68 -6.48
C VAL A 271 -11.31 2.06 -7.86
N ASP A 272 -12.56 1.93 -8.28
CA ASP A 272 -12.90 1.42 -9.61
C ASP A 272 -12.51 2.44 -10.69
N GLY A 273 -11.81 2.00 -11.73
CA GLY A 273 -11.36 2.83 -12.85
C GLY A 273 -9.89 3.27 -12.79
N THR A 274 -9.11 2.89 -11.77
CA THR A 274 -7.72 3.33 -11.60
C THR A 274 -6.79 2.19 -11.14
N PRO A 275 -5.56 2.12 -11.66
CA PRO A 275 -4.58 1.08 -11.29
C PRO A 275 -3.79 1.43 -10.02
N PHE A 276 -4.26 2.37 -9.19
CA PHE A 276 -3.58 2.75 -7.95
C PHE A 276 -4.41 2.38 -6.72
N ALA A 277 -3.71 1.87 -5.70
CA ALA A 277 -4.26 1.67 -4.36
C ALA A 277 -3.75 2.76 -3.42
N LEU A 278 -4.65 3.31 -2.60
CA LEU A 278 -4.29 4.25 -1.54
C LEU A 278 -4.07 3.48 -0.24
N THR A 279 -3.02 3.82 0.51
CA THR A 279 -2.66 3.18 1.78
C THR A 279 -2.51 4.23 2.87
N MET A 280 -3.04 3.93 4.06
CA MET A 280 -3.08 4.89 5.18
C MET A 280 -3.03 4.18 6.55
N PRO A 281 -2.39 4.77 7.57
CA PRO A 281 -1.62 6.01 7.52
C PRO A 281 -0.29 5.85 6.77
N TYR A 282 0.15 6.90 6.10
CA TYR A 282 1.47 6.98 5.47
C TYR A 282 2.35 7.96 6.26
N LEU A 283 3.51 7.48 6.69
CA LEU A 283 4.46 8.21 7.54
C LEU A 283 5.65 8.74 6.75
N PHE A 284 6.31 9.79 7.25
CA PHE A 284 7.45 10.42 6.56
C PHE A 284 8.54 9.43 6.14
N MET A 285 8.89 8.51 7.04
CA MET A 285 9.97 7.56 6.80
C MET A 285 9.63 6.51 5.73
N GLU A 286 8.35 6.31 5.43
CA GLU A 286 7.90 5.37 4.41
C GLU A 286 8.27 5.82 3.00
N ALA A 287 8.35 7.13 2.76
CA ALA A 287 8.77 7.69 1.48
C ALA A 287 10.24 7.43 1.12
N PHE A 288 11.04 6.96 2.08
CA PHE A 288 12.42 6.55 1.86
C PHE A 288 12.59 5.04 1.71
N GLN A 289 11.50 4.27 1.88
CA GLN A 289 11.50 2.82 1.82
C GLN A 289 11.01 2.38 0.44
N ALA A 290 11.89 1.75 -0.34
CA ALA A 290 11.45 1.07 -1.55
C ALA A 290 11.10 -0.39 -1.22
N ASN A 291 10.15 -0.93 -1.95
CA ASN A 291 9.72 -2.33 -1.77
C ASN A 291 10.86 -3.32 -2.06
N GLU A 292 11.76 -2.98 -2.99
CA GLU A 292 12.96 -3.76 -3.31
C GLU A 292 13.93 -3.92 -2.13
N ASP A 293 13.94 -2.97 -1.19
CA ASP A 293 14.81 -3.02 0.01
C ASP A 293 14.50 -4.28 0.85
N TYR A 294 13.27 -4.79 0.77
CA TYR A 294 12.78 -5.94 1.52
C TYR A 294 13.01 -7.28 0.79
N PHE A 295 13.13 -7.27 -0.54
CA PHE A 295 13.38 -8.47 -1.35
C PHE A 295 14.87 -8.76 -1.59
N SER A 296 15.72 -7.75 -1.45
CA SER A 296 17.18 -7.87 -1.54
C SER A 296 17.81 -8.32 -0.21
N HIS A 297 19.13 -8.49 -0.18
CA HIS A 297 19.85 -8.73 1.08
C HIS A 297 19.84 -7.44 1.93
N TRP A 298 19.82 -7.61 3.26
CA TRP A 298 19.61 -6.49 4.20
C TRP A 298 20.72 -5.44 4.17
N ILE A 299 21.96 -5.82 3.84
CA ILE A 299 23.11 -4.91 3.71
C ILE A 299 22.95 -3.93 2.53
N PRO A 300 22.82 -4.38 1.25
CA PRO A 300 22.52 -3.48 0.13
C PRO A 300 21.24 -2.67 0.34
N GLY A 301 20.16 -3.27 0.82
CA GLY A 301 18.91 -2.56 1.07
C GLY A 301 19.06 -1.42 2.08
N SER A 302 19.87 -1.62 3.13
CA SER A 302 20.18 -0.55 4.09
C SER A 302 21.04 0.55 3.50
N PHE A 303 22.01 0.20 2.64
CA PHE A 303 22.85 1.17 1.93
C PHE A 303 22.02 2.04 0.98
N HIS A 304 21.12 1.45 0.19
CA HIS A 304 20.23 2.21 -0.67
C HIS A 304 19.33 3.16 0.13
N ARG A 305 18.80 2.70 1.28
CA ARG A 305 18.01 3.55 2.16
C ARG A 305 18.81 4.72 2.74
N SER A 306 20.05 4.51 3.20
CA SER A 306 20.90 5.61 3.67
C SER A 306 21.25 6.58 2.55
N LEU A 307 21.45 6.08 1.33
CA LEU A 307 21.63 6.92 0.14
C LEU A 307 20.40 7.81 -0.09
N ARG A 308 19.17 7.30 0.02
CA ARG A 308 17.95 8.14 -0.10
C ARG A 308 17.91 9.24 0.96
N TYR A 309 18.25 8.96 2.21
CA TYR A 309 18.32 10.02 3.25
C TYR A 309 19.34 11.11 2.90
N ILE A 310 20.53 10.72 2.43
CA ILE A 310 21.59 11.66 2.03
C ILE A 310 21.14 12.47 0.81
N CYS A 311 20.56 11.83 -0.21
CA CYS A 311 20.06 12.51 -1.39
C CYS A 311 18.95 13.53 -1.07
N PHE A 312 18.08 13.24 -0.10
CA PHE A 312 17.06 14.20 0.36
C PHE A 312 17.68 15.43 0.99
N ALA A 313 18.67 15.24 1.86
CA ALA A 313 19.41 16.34 2.47
C ALA A 313 20.14 17.16 1.39
N ILE A 314 20.75 16.50 0.40
CA ILE A 314 21.45 17.17 -0.70
C ILE A 314 20.46 17.99 -1.55
N THR A 315 19.33 17.43 -1.96
CA THR A 315 18.37 18.13 -2.83
C THR A 315 17.70 19.32 -2.13
N THR A 316 17.50 19.27 -0.81
CA THR A 316 16.86 20.38 -0.07
C THR A 316 17.85 21.43 0.42
N ILE A 317 18.98 21.01 1.01
CA ILE A 317 19.89 21.90 1.76
C ILE A 317 20.97 22.51 0.86
N THR A 318 21.50 21.77 -0.12
CA THR A 318 22.72 22.19 -0.86
C THR A 318 22.60 23.56 -1.53
N PRO A 319 21.51 23.91 -2.22
CA PRO A 319 21.38 25.24 -2.84
C PRO A 319 21.37 26.38 -1.81
N ALA A 320 20.65 26.20 -0.70
CA ALA A 320 20.59 27.18 0.38
C ALA A 320 21.96 27.34 1.07
N LEU A 321 22.66 26.22 1.29
CA LEU A 321 23.99 26.20 1.88
C LEU A 321 25.04 26.89 0.99
N TYR A 322 25.00 26.64 -0.32
CA TYR A 322 25.88 27.31 -1.28
C TYR A 322 25.67 28.83 -1.22
N LEU A 323 24.40 29.27 -1.19
CA LEU A 323 24.06 30.68 -1.15
C LEU A 323 24.51 31.33 0.17
N SER A 324 24.26 30.68 1.31
CA SER A 324 24.66 31.22 2.61
C SER A 324 26.18 31.33 2.77
N LEU A 325 26.92 30.26 2.44
CA LEU A 325 28.38 30.26 2.56
C LEU A 325 29.04 31.17 1.53
N GLY A 326 28.46 31.23 0.32
CA GLY A 326 29.02 32.02 -0.77
C GLY A 326 28.83 33.53 -0.61
N SER A 327 27.74 33.96 0.02
CA SER A 327 27.37 35.39 0.11
C SER A 327 27.54 35.99 1.51
N TYR A 328 27.39 35.21 2.58
CA TYR A 328 27.41 35.72 3.96
C TYR A 328 28.64 35.26 4.74
N ASP A 329 28.98 33.98 4.67
CA ASP A 329 30.02 33.37 5.52
C ASP A 329 31.14 32.66 4.72
N PRO A 330 31.87 33.36 3.83
CA PRO A 330 32.90 32.73 2.98
C PRO A 330 34.11 32.23 3.78
N GLN A 331 34.29 32.68 5.03
CA GLN A 331 35.39 32.26 5.91
C GLN A 331 35.32 30.78 6.31
N LEU A 332 34.14 30.16 6.21
CA LEU A 332 33.94 28.74 6.50
C LEU A 332 34.42 27.82 5.36
N LEU A 333 34.75 28.39 4.20
CA LEU A 333 35.22 27.64 3.04
C LEU A 333 36.75 27.70 2.91
N PRO A 334 37.40 26.65 2.38
CA PRO A 334 38.82 26.70 2.06
C PRO A 334 39.14 27.86 1.12
N THR A 335 40.22 28.62 1.41
CA THR A 335 40.57 29.84 0.66
C THR A 335 40.68 29.62 -0.85
N LYS A 336 41.22 28.46 -1.27
CA LYS A 336 41.32 28.09 -2.70
C LYS A 336 39.94 28.01 -3.37
N LEU A 337 38.94 27.47 -2.68
CA LEU A 337 37.58 27.33 -3.19
C LEU A 337 36.90 28.70 -3.31
N VAL A 338 37.04 29.55 -2.28
CA VAL A 338 36.49 30.92 -2.30
C VAL A 338 37.07 31.72 -3.45
N LEU A 339 38.39 31.66 -3.66
CA LEU A 339 39.06 32.37 -4.76
C LEU A 339 38.56 31.90 -6.13
N ALA A 340 38.38 30.58 -6.32
CA ALA A 340 37.81 30.03 -7.54
C ALA A 340 36.36 30.51 -7.76
N MET A 341 35.52 30.47 -6.72
CA MET A 341 34.13 30.95 -6.80
C MET A 341 34.05 32.45 -7.09
N ALA A 342 34.91 33.26 -6.47
CA ALA A 342 34.97 34.69 -6.71
C ALA A 342 35.41 35.02 -8.15
N ALA A 343 36.40 34.28 -8.67
CA ALA A 343 36.85 34.42 -10.06
C ALA A 343 35.72 34.08 -11.05
N SER A 344 34.97 33.01 -10.83
CA SER A 344 33.84 32.64 -11.68
C SER A 344 32.67 33.62 -11.58
N ARG A 345 32.41 34.22 -10.41
CA ARG A 345 31.33 35.20 -10.23
C ARG A 345 31.62 36.56 -10.84
N LYS A 346 32.90 36.96 -10.97
CA LYS A 346 33.27 38.26 -11.55
C LYS A 346 32.73 38.45 -12.98
N LEU A 347 32.54 37.35 -13.71
CA LEU A 347 32.09 37.36 -15.10
C LEU A 347 30.55 37.35 -15.23
N VAL A 348 29.83 37.06 -14.15
CA VAL A 348 28.38 36.83 -14.15
C VAL A 348 27.65 38.08 -13.67
N PRO A 349 26.63 38.58 -14.41
CA PRO A 349 25.95 39.83 -14.08
C PRO A 349 24.88 39.69 -12.99
N PHE A 350 24.45 38.47 -12.68
CA PHE A 350 23.35 38.19 -11.75
C PHE A 350 23.84 37.83 -10.34
N PRO A 351 23.09 38.22 -9.29
CA PRO A 351 23.29 37.71 -7.94
C PRO A 351 23.06 36.21 -7.85
N ALA A 352 23.74 35.56 -6.90
CA ALA A 352 23.65 34.11 -6.68
C ALA A 352 22.22 33.60 -6.45
N LEU A 353 21.34 34.41 -5.83
CA LEU A 353 19.93 34.07 -5.66
C LEU A 353 19.24 33.89 -7.02
N ILE A 354 19.45 34.83 -7.95
CA ILE A 354 18.85 34.79 -9.28
C ILE A 354 19.42 33.62 -10.07
N GLU A 355 20.73 33.34 -9.96
CA GLU A 355 21.36 32.18 -10.58
C GLU A 355 20.71 30.85 -10.13
N VAL A 356 20.53 30.65 -8.81
CA VAL A 356 19.89 29.43 -8.25
C VAL A 356 18.44 29.29 -8.74
N LEU A 357 17.66 30.37 -8.69
CA LEU A 357 16.26 30.34 -9.07
C LEU A 357 16.08 30.11 -10.57
N ALA A 358 16.86 30.80 -11.41
CA ALA A 358 16.79 30.64 -12.85
C ALA A 358 17.19 29.23 -13.29
N MET A 359 18.32 28.72 -12.78
CA MET A 359 18.77 27.37 -13.13
C MET A 359 17.85 26.30 -12.54
N GLY A 360 17.33 26.50 -11.32
CA GLY A 360 16.33 25.63 -10.72
C GLY A 360 15.07 25.53 -11.59
N LEU A 361 14.52 26.68 -12.01
CA LEU A 361 13.35 26.75 -12.88
C LEU A 361 13.60 26.08 -14.24
N VAL A 362 14.78 26.27 -14.82
CA VAL A 362 15.19 25.56 -16.03
C VAL A 362 15.12 24.04 -15.86
N PHE A 363 15.67 23.51 -14.77
CA PHE A 363 15.65 22.06 -14.52
C PHE A 363 14.23 21.53 -14.28
N GLU A 364 13.36 22.32 -13.63
CA GLU A 364 11.94 21.96 -13.51
C GLU A 364 11.23 21.94 -14.86
N ILE A 365 11.49 22.91 -15.75
CA ILE A 365 10.94 22.91 -17.12
C ILE A 365 11.42 21.68 -17.90
N LEU A 366 12.72 21.35 -17.80
CA LEU A 366 13.28 20.18 -18.47
C LEU A 366 12.66 18.88 -17.96
N ARG A 367 12.46 18.76 -16.64
CA ARG A 367 11.80 17.60 -16.02
C ARG A 367 10.35 17.47 -16.46
N GLU A 368 9.57 18.55 -16.34
CA GLU A 368 8.15 18.55 -16.69
C GLU A 368 7.92 18.25 -18.17
N GLY A 369 8.79 18.78 -19.05
CA GLY A 369 8.81 18.41 -20.46
C GLY A 369 9.20 16.95 -20.68
N GLY A 370 10.24 16.47 -19.98
CA GLY A 370 10.72 15.10 -20.08
C GLY A 370 9.71 14.04 -19.65
N LEU A 371 8.94 14.31 -18.59
CA LEU A 371 7.90 13.40 -18.09
C LEU A 371 6.70 13.25 -19.03
N ARG A 372 6.42 14.26 -19.87
CA ARG A 372 5.29 14.26 -20.82
C ARG A 372 5.64 13.63 -22.16
N LEU A 373 6.93 13.45 -22.45
CA LEU A 373 7.41 12.88 -23.70
C LEU A 373 7.56 11.35 -23.59
N PRO A 374 7.45 10.61 -24.70
CA PRO A 374 7.78 9.19 -24.72
C PRO A 374 9.20 8.96 -24.18
N GLN A 375 9.40 7.91 -23.36
CA GLN A 375 10.67 7.60 -22.68
C GLN A 375 11.95 7.86 -23.51
N PRO A 376 12.11 7.35 -24.75
CA PRO A 376 13.33 7.58 -25.52
C PRO A 376 13.57 9.04 -25.90
N VAL A 377 12.51 9.83 -26.06
CA VAL A 377 12.59 11.28 -26.34
C VAL A 377 12.81 12.05 -25.04
N GLY A 378 12.15 11.67 -23.95
CA GLY A 378 12.31 12.30 -22.63
C GLY A 378 13.73 12.17 -22.06
N GLU A 379 14.35 10.98 -22.19
CA GLU A 379 15.75 10.75 -21.82
C GLU A 379 16.70 11.60 -22.66
N ALA A 380 16.53 11.62 -23.99
CA ALA A 380 17.34 12.42 -24.89
C ALA A 380 17.21 13.92 -24.58
N MET A 381 16.00 14.42 -24.34
CA MET A 381 15.76 15.82 -23.96
C MET A 381 16.38 16.18 -22.61
N SER A 382 16.36 15.26 -21.64
CA SER A 382 16.99 15.49 -20.34
C SER A 382 18.52 15.58 -20.46
N ILE A 383 19.14 14.73 -21.28
CA ILE A 383 20.59 14.76 -21.54
C ILE A 383 20.98 16.04 -22.29
N VAL A 384 20.28 16.34 -23.39
CA VAL A 384 20.55 17.53 -24.20
C VAL A 384 20.30 18.80 -23.39
N GLY A 385 19.21 18.86 -22.63
CA GLY A 385 18.88 19.99 -21.76
C GLY A 385 19.93 20.23 -20.67
N ALA A 386 20.37 19.18 -19.98
CA ALA A 386 21.38 19.31 -18.92
C ALA A 386 22.75 19.75 -19.47
N ILE A 387 23.21 19.17 -20.58
CA ILE A 387 24.55 19.45 -21.14
C ILE A 387 24.56 20.75 -21.94
N VAL A 388 23.65 20.90 -22.91
CA VAL A 388 23.67 22.02 -23.85
C VAL A 388 23.26 23.30 -23.15
N LEU A 389 22.22 23.27 -22.33
CA LEU A 389 21.77 24.48 -21.63
C LEU A 389 22.74 24.86 -20.50
N GLY A 390 23.32 23.86 -19.83
CA GLY A 390 24.38 24.07 -18.85
C GLY A 390 25.61 24.73 -19.47
N ASP A 391 26.18 24.16 -20.53
CA ASP A 391 27.35 24.71 -21.22
C ASP A 391 27.06 26.09 -21.82
N ALA A 392 25.90 26.28 -22.45
CA ALA A 392 25.48 27.56 -22.99
C ALA A 392 25.36 28.63 -21.88
N ALA A 393 24.80 28.29 -20.72
CA ALA A 393 24.68 29.22 -19.59
C ALA A 393 26.04 29.65 -19.03
N VAL A 394 27.03 28.74 -18.95
CA VAL A 394 28.41 29.10 -18.55
C VAL A 394 29.08 29.98 -19.61
N ARG A 395 29.01 29.59 -20.89
CA ARG A 395 29.69 30.32 -21.97
C ARG A 395 29.11 31.72 -22.18
N ALA A 396 27.80 31.87 -21.99
CA ALA A 396 27.13 33.17 -22.01
C ALA A 396 27.38 33.99 -20.72
N ASN A 397 28.10 33.44 -19.74
CA ASN A 397 28.32 34.01 -18.42
C ASN A 397 27.00 34.41 -17.70
N LEU A 398 25.91 33.70 -17.98
CA LEU A 398 24.63 33.94 -17.31
C LEU A 398 24.62 33.31 -15.91
N VAL A 399 25.35 32.22 -15.73
CA VAL A 399 25.44 31.47 -14.48
C VAL A 399 26.88 31.03 -14.25
N SER A 400 27.33 31.06 -13.00
CA SER A 400 28.69 30.64 -12.63
C SER A 400 28.85 29.11 -12.68
N ALA A 401 30.02 28.63 -13.11
CA ALA A 401 30.29 27.19 -13.21
C ALA A 401 30.06 26.43 -11.87
N PRO A 402 30.48 26.94 -10.69
CA PRO A 402 30.18 26.28 -9.42
C PRO A 402 28.68 26.18 -9.12
N MET A 403 27.87 27.14 -9.58
CA MET A 403 26.42 27.11 -9.39
C MET A 403 25.76 25.98 -10.18
N ILE A 404 26.17 25.78 -11.44
CA ILE A 404 25.62 24.71 -12.27
C ILE A 404 25.88 23.35 -11.64
N VAL A 405 27.08 23.13 -11.08
CA VAL A 405 27.40 21.89 -10.37
C VAL A 405 26.46 21.67 -9.18
N VAL A 406 26.20 22.71 -8.39
CA VAL A 406 25.27 22.63 -7.25
C VAL A 406 23.87 22.27 -7.71
N VAL A 407 23.33 22.94 -8.73
CA VAL A 407 21.97 22.66 -9.19
C VAL A 407 21.88 21.28 -9.86
N ALA A 408 22.90 20.85 -10.60
CA ALA A 408 22.94 19.51 -11.19
C ALA A 408 22.94 18.40 -10.13
N ILE A 409 23.79 18.51 -9.10
CA ILE A 409 23.82 17.53 -7.99
C ILE A 409 22.47 17.51 -7.26
N THR A 410 21.87 18.68 -7.06
CA THR A 410 20.55 18.84 -6.44
C THR A 410 19.47 18.13 -7.27
N ALA A 411 19.43 18.37 -8.58
CA ALA A 411 18.46 17.76 -9.49
C ALA A 411 18.59 16.22 -9.54
N VAL A 412 19.82 15.71 -9.71
CA VAL A 412 20.11 14.27 -9.73
C VAL A 412 19.73 13.60 -8.40
N SER A 413 20.03 14.26 -7.28
CA SER A 413 19.67 13.73 -5.95
C SER A 413 18.16 13.71 -5.74
N GLY A 414 17.42 14.65 -6.33
CA GLY A 414 15.95 14.67 -6.28
C GLY A 414 15.31 13.43 -6.91
N PHE A 415 15.85 12.93 -8.02
CA PHE A 415 15.28 11.76 -8.73
C PHE A 415 15.36 10.45 -7.95
N VAL A 416 16.19 10.39 -6.90
CA VAL A 416 16.32 9.21 -6.04
C VAL A 416 15.09 9.01 -5.15
N ILE A 417 14.24 10.03 -4.97
CA ILE A 417 13.12 10.06 -4.01
C ILE A 417 11.87 10.61 -4.70
N PRO A 418 11.26 9.82 -5.61
CA PRO A 418 10.15 10.29 -6.44
C PRO A 418 8.95 10.79 -5.59
N ASP A 419 8.57 10.05 -4.54
CA ASP A 419 7.41 10.35 -3.69
C ASP A 419 7.49 11.71 -2.97
N LEU A 420 8.71 12.20 -2.70
CA LEU A 420 8.93 13.48 -2.02
C LEU A 420 9.50 14.56 -2.95
N TYR A 421 9.61 14.31 -4.26
CA TYR A 421 10.26 15.24 -5.18
C TYR A 421 9.61 16.63 -5.10
N ASP A 422 8.29 16.71 -5.29
CA ASP A 422 7.57 17.98 -5.35
C ASP A 422 7.62 18.71 -3.99
N THR A 423 7.53 17.96 -2.89
CA THR A 423 7.72 18.50 -1.54
C THR A 423 9.14 19.04 -1.35
N ALA A 424 10.16 18.32 -1.85
CA ALA A 424 11.55 18.73 -1.77
C ALA A 424 11.82 20.00 -2.58
N VAL A 425 11.14 20.19 -3.72
CA VAL A 425 11.21 21.43 -4.51
C VAL A 425 10.71 22.63 -3.70
N ILE A 426 9.54 22.50 -3.06
CA ILE A 426 8.95 23.57 -2.24
C ILE A 426 9.84 23.86 -1.01
N ALA A 427 10.33 22.82 -0.34
CA ALA A 427 11.23 22.96 0.80
C ALA A 427 12.55 23.64 0.40
N ARG A 428 13.16 23.22 -0.71
CA ARG A 428 14.37 23.82 -1.30
C ARG A 428 14.16 25.30 -1.60
N LEU A 429 13.06 25.66 -2.26
CA LEU A 429 12.75 27.05 -2.59
C LEU A 429 12.62 27.90 -1.31
N THR A 430 11.90 27.38 -0.31
CA THR A 430 11.72 28.04 0.99
C THR A 430 13.07 28.26 1.70
N LEU A 431 13.94 27.25 1.71
CA LEU A 431 15.27 27.34 2.31
C LEU A 431 16.19 28.32 1.56
N VAL A 432 16.15 28.34 0.23
CA VAL A 432 16.92 29.29 -0.59
C VAL A 432 16.47 30.73 -0.29
N LEU A 433 15.16 30.98 -0.20
CA LEU A 433 14.64 32.31 0.14
C LEU A 433 15.07 32.74 1.54
N MET A 434 14.93 31.87 2.55
CA MET A 434 15.37 32.16 3.92
C MET A 434 16.88 32.40 4.00
N ALA A 435 17.69 31.58 3.31
CA ALA A 435 19.14 31.74 3.24
C ALA A 435 19.53 33.04 2.53
N SER A 436 18.74 33.49 1.56
CA SER A 436 19.00 34.74 0.85
C SER A 436 18.75 35.99 1.70
N LEU A 437 17.84 35.91 2.67
CA LEU A 437 17.51 37.02 3.55
C LEU A 437 18.41 37.07 4.80
N PHE A 438 18.73 35.92 5.39
CA PHE A 438 19.40 35.83 6.69
C PHE A 438 20.67 34.96 6.70
N GLY A 439 21.18 34.58 5.52
CA GLY A 439 22.37 33.73 5.40
C GLY A 439 22.19 32.37 6.06
N ILE A 440 23.23 31.90 6.77
CA ILE A 440 23.22 30.57 7.39
C ILE A 440 22.16 30.44 8.49
N TYR A 441 21.86 31.53 9.21
CA TYR A 441 20.81 31.57 10.23
C TYR A 441 19.42 31.35 9.63
N GLY A 442 19.14 31.95 8.47
CA GLY A 442 17.88 31.74 7.77
C GLY A 442 17.67 30.29 7.34
N MET A 443 18.73 29.67 6.81
CA MET A 443 18.70 28.24 6.47
C MET A 443 18.41 27.38 7.71
N LEU A 444 19.08 27.63 8.84
CA LEU A 444 18.86 26.89 10.09
C LEU A 444 17.44 27.07 10.63
N LEU A 445 16.91 28.30 10.61
CA LEU A 445 15.52 28.59 11.01
C LEU A 445 14.52 27.90 10.08
N GLY A 446 14.78 27.87 8.78
CA GLY A 446 13.94 27.16 7.80
C GLY A 446 13.93 25.66 8.03
N ILE A 447 15.10 25.05 8.29
CA ILE A 447 15.20 23.62 8.64
C ILE A 447 14.45 23.34 9.95
N MET A 448 14.62 24.18 10.96
CA MET A 448 13.90 24.05 12.24
C MET A 448 12.38 24.14 12.03
N GLY A 449 11.91 25.10 11.22
CA GLY A 449 10.51 25.25 10.85
C GLY A 449 9.96 24.02 10.13
N MET A 450 10.73 23.44 9.21
CA MET A 450 10.35 22.21 8.51
C MET A 450 10.22 21.02 9.48
N VAL A 451 11.17 20.86 10.42
CA VAL A 451 11.10 19.80 11.45
C VAL A 451 9.89 20.00 12.37
N LEU A 452 9.61 21.23 12.79
CA LEU A 452 8.43 21.55 13.60
C LEU A 452 7.13 21.25 12.86
N LEU A 453 7.04 21.61 11.57
CA LEU A 453 5.89 21.27 10.73
C LEU A 453 5.68 19.76 10.68
N LEU A 454 6.72 18.99 10.37
CA LEU A 454 6.68 17.52 10.35
C LEU A 454 6.27 16.91 11.69
N ALA A 455 6.74 17.48 12.81
CA ALA A 455 6.40 17.03 14.15
C ALA A 455 4.95 17.35 14.56
N SER A 456 4.37 18.42 14.03
CA SER A 456 2.97 18.80 14.29
C SER A 456 1.95 17.95 13.52
N MET A 457 2.37 17.33 12.40
CA MET A 457 1.48 16.59 11.54
C MET A 457 1.08 15.22 12.10
N HIS A 458 -0.14 14.83 11.75
CA HIS A 458 -0.69 13.51 12.01
C HIS A 458 -1.20 12.93 10.68
N SER A 459 -1.03 11.62 10.51
CA SER A 459 -1.63 10.83 9.44
C SER A 459 -2.63 9.86 10.06
N PHE A 460 -3.91 10.14 9.86
CA PHE A 460 -5.07 9.39 10.36
C PHE A 460 -4.97 9.03 11.85
N GLY A 461 -4.60 10.03 12.66
CA GLY A 461 -4.45 9.88 14.12
C GLY A 461 -3.09 9.33 14.59
N VAL A 462 -2.18 8.99 13.67
CA VAL A 462 -0.81 8.57 13.99
C VAL A 462 0.16 9.74 13.78
N PRO A 463 1.05 10.08 14.74
CA PRO A 463 2.03 11.14 14.55
C PRO A 463 2.93 10.85 13.33
N TYR A 464 3.11 11.84 12.46
CA TYR A 464 3.78 11.65 11.16
C TYR A 464 5.26 11.26 11.29
N LEU A 465 5.93 11.76 12.34
CA LEU A 465 7.30 11.41 12.72
C LEU A 465 7.39 10.25 13.73
N SER A 466 6.32 9.48 13.95
CA SER A 466 6.29 8.41 14.96
C SER A 466 7.44 7.38 14.84
N SER A 467 7.88 7.09 13.62
CA SER A 467 9.03 6.20 13.35
C SER A 467 10.37 6.75 13.85
N LEU A 468 10.52 8.08 13.90
CA LEU A 468 11.72 8.79 14.38
C LEU A 468 11.61 9.15 15.87
N ALA A 469 10.43 9.57 16.32
CA ALA A 469 10.19 10.07 17.68
C ALA A 469 10.31 8.96 18.75
N SER A 470 9.97 7.73 18.40
CA SER A 470 10.16 6.58 19.28
C SER A 470 11.56 5.98 19.09
N PHE A 471 12.54 6.47 19.84
CA PHE A 471 13.91 5.93 20.00
C PHE A 471 13.97 4.48 20.56
N GLY A 472 12.93 3.68 20.40
CA GLY A 472 12.95 2.26 20.67
C GLY A 472 13.84 1.57 19.65
N ALA A 473 14.87 0.84 20.12
CA ALA A 473 15.78 0.06 19.29
C ALA A 473 15.07 -0.89 18.30
N GLN A 474 13.79 -1.21 18.52
CA GLN A 474 12.99 -2.03 17.62
C GLN A 474 12.45 -1.28 16.39
N ASN A 475 12.10 0.01 16.49
CA ASN A 475 11.59 0.78 15.35
C ASN A 475 12.74 1.25 14.46
N MET A 476 13.91 1.55 15.05
CA MET A 476 15.11 1.93 14.30
C MET A 476 15.64 0.83 13.38
N LYS A 477 15.39 -0.45 13.72
CA LYS A 477 15.73 -1.64 12.92
C LYS A 477 14.97 -1.78 11.61
N ASP A 478 13.92 -0.98 11.39
CA ASP A 478 13.20 -0.95 10.11
C ASP A 478 13.07 0.48 9.57
N THR A 479 13.44 1.48 10.36
CA THR A 479 13.43 2.88 9.97
C THR A 479 14.80 3.29 9.42
N ALA A 480 15.85 3.28 10.23
CA ALA A 480 17.18 3.77 9.83
C ALA A 480 18.01 2.73 9.05
N ILE A 481 17.97 1.47 9.49
CA ILE A 481 18.67 0.34 8.88
C ILE A 481 17.62 -0.72 8.61
N ARG A 482 17.62 -1.37 7.45
CA ARG A 482 16.76 -2.53 7.21
C ARG A 482 17.42 -3.73 7.87
N ALA A 483 16.99 -4.09 9.07
CA ALA A 483 17.49 -5.27 9.77
C ALA A 483 17.08 -6.56 9.04
N PRO A 484 17.79 -7.68 9.28
CA PRO A 484 17.38 -8.96 8.71
C PRO A 484 16.04 -9.42 9.29
N TRP A 485 15.29 -10.18 8.48
CA TRP A 485 13.95 -10.66 8.83
C TRP A 485 13.89 -11.38 10.18
N TRP A 486 14.90 -12.18 10.53
CA TRP A 486 14.96 -12.91 11.82
C TRP A 486 15.02 -12.00 13.06
N SER A 487 15.40 -10.74 12.91
CA SER A 487 15.45 -9.73 14.00
C SER A 487 14.18 -8.89 14.08
N MET A 488 13.36 -8.85 13.02
CA MET A 488 12.13 -8.07 12.93
C MET A 488 10.93 -8.80 13.55
N ARG A 489 10.94 -8.95 14.88
CA ARG A 489 9.93 -9.73 15.61
C ARG A 489 8.60 -9.02 15.86
N LEU A 490 8.62 -7.70 15.97
CA LEU A 490 7.46 -6.89 16.36
C LEU A 490 7.03 -5.97 15.21
N ARG A 491 5.73 -5.72 15.12
CA ARG A 491 5.13 -4.70 14.23
C ARG A 491 5.37 -3.28 14.77
N PRO A 492 5.28 -2.23 13.92
CA PRO A 492 5.38 -0.83 14.36
C PRO A 492 4.37 -0.50 15.47
N GLN A 493 4.84 0.15 16.53
CA GLN A 493 4.07 0.30 17.78
C GLN A 493 2.79 1.14 17.66
N PHE A 494 2.76 2.11 16.74
CA PHE A 494 1.67 3.07 16.58
C PHE A 494 0.60 2.68 15.56
N ILE A 495 0.80 1.58 14.82
CA ILE A 495 -0.09 1.15 13.73
C ILE A 495 -0.76 -0.19 14.08
N GLY A 496 0.01 -1.19 14.53
CA GLY A 496 -0.48 -2.54 14.86
C GLY A 496 -0.82 -2.70 16.35
N SER A 497 -1.97 -2.18 16.79
CA SER A 497 -2.38 -2.17 18.20
C SER A 497 -2.75 -3.57 18.74
N LYS A 498 -3.59 -4.32 18.00
CA LYS A 498 -4.22 -5.56 18.47
C LYS A 498 -3.29 -6.77 18.49
N ASN A 499 -2.47 -6.94 17.44
CA ASN A 499 -1.49 -8.02 17.34
C ASN A 499 -0.09 -7.46 17.06
N ARG A 500 0.76 -7.42 18.08
CA ARG A 500 2.11 -6.83 17.97
C ARG A 500 3.19 -7.77 17.44
N LYS A 501 2.97 -9.08 17.42
CA LYS A 501 4.00 -10.06 17.04
C LYS A 501 3.92 -10.36 15.54
N ARG A 502 5.03 -10.14 14.83
CA ARG A 502 5.21 -10.48 13.41
C ARG A 502 5.72 -11.92 13.23
N LEU A 503 6.71 -12.32 14.03
CA LEU A 503 7.26 -13.68 14.02
C LEU A 503 6.71 -14.49 15.19
N ASN A 504 6.15 -15.66 14.90
CA ASN A 504 5.80 -16.63 15.92
C ASN A 504 7.06 -17.40 16.33
N ASN A 505 7.35 -17.50 17.63
CA ASN A 505 8.46 -18.30 18.13
C ASN A 505 8.13 -19.78 17.91
N LYS A 506 8.58 -20.37 16.81
CA LYS A 506 8.93 -21.78 16.77
C LYS A 506 10.46 -21.84 16.75
N ASP A 507 11.02 -22.60 17.70
CA ASP A 507 12.42 -22.99 17.83
C ASP A 507 13.41 -21.99 18.47
N LYS A 508 13.34 -21.97 19.81
CA LYS A 508 14.53 -22.01 20.68
C LYS A 508 14.48 -23.26 21.57
N GLY A 509 14.16 -24.41 20.99
CA GLY A 509 14.38 -25.73 21.57
C GLY A 509 15.28 -26.51 20.62
N ASN A 510 16.35 -27.10 21.14
CA ASN A 510 17.33 -27.93 20.44
C ASN A 510 18.33 -27.24 19.52
N GLN A 511 19.21 -26.42 20.10
CA GLN A 511 20.64 -26.50 19.77
C GLN A 511 21.43 -26.32 21.07
N SER A 512 21.71 -27.45 21.73
CA SER A 512 22.74 -27.63 22.76
C SER A 512 23.96 -28.25 22.10
#